data_AF-A0AAE3GWS3-F1
#
_entry.id   AF-A0AAE3GWS3-F1
#
_cell.length_a   1.000
_cell.length_b   1.000
_cell.length_c   1.000
_cell.angle_alpha   90.00
_cell.angle_beta   90.00
_cell.angle_gamma   90.00
#
_symmetry.space_group_name_H-M   'P 1'
#
loop_
_entity.id
_entity.type
_entity.pdbx_description
1 polymer ?
#
loop_
_entity_poly.entity_id
_entity_poly.type
_entity_poly.pdbx_seq_one_letter_code
_entity_poly.pdbx_strand_id
1 'polypeptide(L)'
;MLDNSDIQDNLTNEDSYDSLVATIEASQGFLTLLIASCEPGLFQNQLIGRYEAELAPEIPSYRIRLNQLEPSLRGGLEELVNETPQLKLPKASGVITVTGAADLEEMMGASHFGKDTLFLTKFLPTLPPLSKGGARIQSPFLPNRDAPEMTLWETEEKSPLDKFFGYLQWTREGLRAFPYPIVLWVTPKILTRLSMASPDFWSWRSGVFRFVSPVREETTVKSIDTRDGGIISYEKLSDLPLDELLEQINQIEKIEKSQAISPLLATLYDRVGQAYTNQVILGKSENRQWEIEQAIEYFQKAITLQTNLNLKADRVNSLRRLGNFYYDRGQYKEAELFHKEAIEIARQIGDISGEAASLVSLGNSYQQHVLGNRAENLELAIAAYHNALLVL
;
A
#
# COMPACT_ATOMS: atom_id res chain seq x y z
N MET A 1 23.49 8.86 22.51
CA MET A 1 23.88 7.46 22.79
C MET A 1 22.90 6.61 22.02
N LEU A 2 23.36 5.79 21.08
CA LEU A 2 22.48 4.88 20.33
C LEU A 2 21.73 4.00 21.33
N ASP A 3 20.41 3.89 21.20
CA ASP A 3 19.60 3.03 22.07
C ASP A 3 20.06 1.58 21.91
N ASN A 4 20.11 0.81 22.99
CA ASN A 4 20.62 -0.56 22.95
C ASN A 4 19.80 -1.44 21.99
N SER A 5 18.53 -1.11 21.75
CA SER A 5 17.68 -1.76 20.73
C SER A 5 18.09 -1.42 19.31
N ASP A 6 18.49 -0.19 19.00
CA ASP A 6 18.91 0.20 17.64
C ASP A 6 20.29 -0.37 17.31
N ILE A 7 21.17 -0.47 18.30
CA ILE A 7 22.45 -1.19 18.16
C ILE A 7 22.15 -2.67 17.91
N GLN A 8 21.23 -3.25 18.66
CA GLN A 8 20.87 -4.65 18.50
C GLN A 8 20.19 -4.91 17.15
N ASP A 9 19.22 -4.11 16.73
CA ASP A 9 18.52 -4.21 15.45
C ASP A 9 19.46 -3.99 14.26
N ASN A 10 20.37 -3.00 14.32
CA ASN A 10 21.40 -2.81 13.31
C ASN A 10 22.39 -3.96 13.27
N LEU A 11 22.82 -4.50 14.40
CA LEU A 11 23.65 -5.70 14.45
C LEU A 11 22.90 -6.90 13.82
N THR A 12 21.63 -7.12 14.15
CA THR A 12 20.83 -8.19 13.50
C THR A 12 20.59 -7.96 12.01
N ASN A 13 20.46 -6.71 11.57
CA ASN A 13 20.32 -6.38 10.15
C ASN A 13 21.61 -6.65 9.38
N GLU A 14 22.76 -6.22 9.92
CA GLU A 14 24.07 -6.50 9.30
C GLU A 14 24.37 -8.00 9.33
N ASP A 15 24.12 -8.71 10.43
CA ASP A 15 24.28 -10.18 10.49
C ASP A 15 23.38 -10.89 9.46
N SER A 16 22.14 -10.43 9.31
CA SER A 16 21.20 -10.96 8.30
C SER A 16 21.63 -10.61 6.88
N TYR A 17 22.23 -9.43 6.68
CA TYR A 17 22.76 -8.97 5.41
C TYR A 17 23.98 -9.78 4.98
N ASP A 18 24.98 -9.90 5.86
CA ASP A 18 26.19 -10.68 5.62
C ASP A 18 25.84 -12.15 5.33
N SER A 19 24.88 -12.71 6.08
CA SER A 19 24.37 -14.06 5.84
C SER A 19 23.68 -14.19 4.47
N LEU A 20 22.92 -13.17 4.05
CA LEU A 20 22.26 -13.14 2.74
C LEU A 20 23.30 -13.11 1.62
N VAL A 21 24.26 -12.19 1.69
CA VAL A 21 25.33 -12.02 0.68
C VAL A 21 26.16 -13.30 0.58
N ALA A 22 26.66 -13.83 1.70
CA ALA A 22 27.44 -15.06 1.71
C ALA A 22 26.67 -16.25 1.13
N THR A 23 25.36 -16.32 1.37
CA THR A 23 24.51 -17.37 0.78
C THR A 23 24.35 -17.19 -0.73
N ILE A 24 24.22 -15.95 -1.23
CA ILE A 24 24.18 -15.66 -2.67
C ILE A 24 25.48 -16.08 -3.36
N GLU A 25 26.63 -15.75 -2.77
CA GLU A 25 27.95 -16.10 -3.32
C GLU A 25 28.16 -17.63 -3.35
N ALA A 26 27.81 -18.31 -2.26
CA ALA A 26 27.97 -19.76 -2.14
C ALA A 26 27.03 -20.56 -3.06
N SER A 27 25.96 -19.95 -3.55
CA SER A 27 24.91 -20.63 -4.33
C SER A 27 24.99 -20.42 -5.85
N GLN A 28 26.04 -19.78 -6.35
CA GLN A 28 26.22 -19.58 -7.78
C GLN A 28 26.17 -20.90 -8.56
N GLY A 29 25.37 -20.92 -9.64
CA GLY A 29 25.17 -22.11 -10.47
C GLY A 29 24.20 -23.16 -9.92
N PHE A 30 23.53 -22.88 -8.80
CA PHE A 30 22.48 -23.73 -8.24
C PHE A 30 21.19 -22.94 -8.05
N LEU A 31 20.04 -23.58 -8.32
CA LEU A 31 18.75 -23.02 -7.93
C LEU A 31 18.69 -22.92 -6.41
N THR A 32 18.68 -21.68 -5.91
CA THR A 32 18.65 -21.40 -4.47
C THR A 32 17.60 -20.33 -4.21
N LEU A 33 16.57 -20.69 -3.43
CA LEU A 33 15.48 -19.78 -3.12
C LEU A 33 15.72 -19.10 -1.78
N LEU A 34 15.90 -17.79 -1.79
CA LEU A 34 16.13 -16.96 -0.62
C LEU A 34 14.93 -16.03 -0.45
N ILE A 35 14.40 -15.93 0.78
CA ILE A 35 13.29 -15.02 1.07
C ILE A 35 13.81 -13.90 1.96
N ALA A 36 13.72 -12.65 1.48
CA ALA A 36 14.05 -11.47 2.25
C ALA A 36 12.76 -10.76 2.69
N SER A 37 12.62 -10.52 3.99
CA SER A 37 11.44 -9.86 4.57
C SER A 37 11.81 -8.46 5.03
N CYS A 38 11.16 -7.45 4.45
CA CYS A 38 11.34 -6.04 4.80
C CYS A 38 10.09 -5.27 4.39
N GLU A 39 9.72 -4.23 5.14
CA GLU A 39 8.71 -3.27 4.68
C GLU A 39 9.19 -2.56 3.39
N PRO A 40 8.30 -2.27 2.43
CA PRO A 40 8.67 -1.61 1.19
C PRO A 40 9.11 -0.17 1.47
N GLY A 41 10.12 0.32 0.75
CA GLY A 41 10.57 1.71 0.88
C GLY A 41 12.07 1.91 0.65
N LEU A 42 12.60 3.03 1.13
CA LEU A 42 13.99 3.44 0.92
C LEU A 42 15.00 2.44 1.49
N PHE A 43 14.74 1.88 2.68
CA PHE A 43 15.67 0.95 3.31
C PHE A 43 15.79 -0.37 2.52
N GLN A 44 14.67 -0.95 2.11
CA GLN A 44 14.66 -2.12 1.22
C GLN A 44 15.45 -1.84 -0.07
N ASN A 45 15.19 -0.70 -0.72
CA ASN A 45 15.90 -0.30 -1.94
C ASN A 45 17.41 -0.13 -1.72
N GLN A 46 17.81 0.34 -0.54
CA GLN A 46 19.22 0.47 -0.18
C GLN A 46 19.89 -0.86 0.11
N LEU A 47 19.23 -1.79 0.81
CA LEU A 47 19.75 -3.15 1.00
C LEU A 47 19.97 -3.82 -0.36
N ILE A 48 18.97 -3.71 -1.25
CA ILE A 48 19.05 -4.21 -2.62
C ILE A 48 20.23 -3.57 -3.35
N GLY A 49 20.27 -2.24 -3.41
CA GLY A 49 21.37 -1.54 -4.09
C GLY A 49 22.75 -1.85 -3.50
N ARG A 50 22.85 -2.07 -2.18
CA ARG A 50 24.11 -2.38 -1.50
C ARG A 50 24.66 -3.73 -1.94
N TYR A 51 23.88 -4.82 -1.86
CA TYR A 51 24.44 -6.11 -2.28
C TYR A 51 24.63 -6.18 -3.80
N GLU A 52 23.80 -5.49 -4.59
CA GLU A 52 24.03 -5.44 -6.03
C GLU A 52 25.35 -4.75 -6.39
N ALA A 53 25.73 -3.73 -5.63
CA ALA A 53 27.01 -3.04 -5.78
C ALA A 53 28.19 -3.87 -5.24
N GLU A 54 28.00 -4.59 -4.13
CA GLU A 54 29.03 -5.41 -3.49
C GLU A 54 29.36 -6.68 -4.28
N LEU A 55 28.33 -7.33 -4.83
CA LEU A 55 28.47 -8.50 -5.71
C LEU A 55 29.07 -8.14 -7.07
N ALA A 56 28.98 -6.88 -7.49
CA ALA A 56 29.56 -6.42 -8.74
C ALA A 56 31.09 -6.22 -8.62
N PRO A 57 31.88 -6.64 -9.63
CA PRO A 57 31.48 -7.15 -10.94
C PRO A 57 31.39 -8.69 -11.04
N GLU A 58 31.69 -9.43 -9.97
CA GLU A 58 31.87 -10.89 -10.01
C GLU A 58 30.55 -11.65 -10.26
N ILE A 59 29.45 -11.17 -9.69
CA ILE A 59 28.12 -11.74 -9.80
C ILE A 59 27.17 -10.65 -10.32
N PRO A 60 26.74 -10.73 -11.60
CA PRO A 60 25.77 -9.79 -12.16
C PRO A 60 24.40 -9.88 -11.46
N SER A 61 23.78 -8.74 -11.21
CA SER A 61 22.47 -8.66 -10.57
C SER A 61 21.37 -8.35 -11.58
N TYR A 62 20.24 -9.05 -11.47
CA TYR A 62 19.07 -8.88 -12.33
C TYR A 62 17.83 -8.65 -11.47
N ARG A 63 16.94 -7.73 -11.88
CA ARG A 63 15.70 -7.43 -11.15
C ARG A 63 14.47 -7.85 -11.93
N ILE A 64 13.51 -8.43 -11.24
CA ILE A 64 12.16 -8.74 -11.73
C ILE A 64 11.15 -8.11 -10.77
N ARG A 65 10.13 -7.44 -11.30
CA ARG A 65 8.96 -7.01 -10.52
C ARG A 65 7.78 -7.93 -10.83
N LEU A 66 7.10 -8.44 -9.81
CA LEU A 66 5.91 -9.26 -9.98
C LEU A 66 4.79 -8.46 -10.66
N ASN A 67 4.14 -9.09 -11.65
CA ASN A 67 3.00 -8.50 -12.35
C ASN A 67 1.76 -8.50 -11.43
N GLN A 68 1.01 -7.40 -11.40
CA GLN A 68 -0.14 -7.23 -10.52
C GLN A 68 -1.38 -8.07 -10.93
N LEU A 69 -1.53 -8.37 -12.23
CA LEU A 69 -2.65 -9.15 -12.76
C LEU A 69 -2.35 -10.66 -12.77
N GLU A 70 -1.12 -11.00 -13.17
CA GLU A 70 -0.61 -12.37 -13.27
C GLU A 70 0.72 -12.52 -12.51
N PRO A 71 0.69 -12.57 -11.15
CA PRO A 71 1.88 -12.58 -10.30
C PRO A 71 2.58 -13.94 -10.32
N SER A 72 3.10 -14.36 -11.47
CA SER A 72 3.82 -15.62 -11.64
C SER A 72 5.33 -15.38 -11.55
N LEU A 73 5.95 -15.87 -10.47
CA LEU A 73 7.42 -15.85 -10.32
C LEU A 73 8.11 -16.53 -11.51
N ARG A 74 7.61 -17.70 -11.92
CA ARG A 74 8.13 -18.43 -13.07
C ARG A 74 7.99 -17.63 -14.36
N GLY A 75 6.82 -17.02 -14.58
CA GLY A 75 6.57 -16.20 -15.78
C GLY A 75 7.57 -15.05 -15.89
N GLY A 76 7.81 -14.32 -14.80
CA GLY A 76 8.79 -13.24 -14.77
C GLY A 76 10.22 -13.72 -15.03
N LEU A 77 10.60 -14.90 -14.54
CA LEU A 77 11.92 -15.50 -14.80
C LEU A 77 12.09 -15.91 -16.27
N GLU A 78 11.04 -16.49 -16.87
CA GLU A 78 11.04 -16.85 -18.30
C GLU A 78 11.20 -15.59 -19.17
N GLU A 79 10.52 -14.50 -18.83
CA GLU A 79 10.65 -13.20 -19.49
C GLU A 79 12.08 -12.63 -19.35
N LEU A 80 12.61 -12.56 -18.14
CA LEU A 80 13.98 -12.06 -17.89
C LEU A 80 15.04 -12.83 -18.69
N VAL A 81 14.95 -14.17 -18.69
CA VAL A 81 15.91 -15.02 -19.41
C VAL A 81 15.79 -14.80 -20.93
N ASN A 82 14.58 -14.54 -21.43
CA ASN A 82 14.39 -14.21 -22.85
C ASN A 82 14.99 -12.87 -23.24
N GLU A 83 14.87 -11.86 -22.38
CA GLU A 83 15.42 -10.52 -22.60
C GLU A 83 16.93 -10.43 -22.36
N THR A 84 17.50 -11.38 -21.60
CA THR A 84 18.92 -11.40 -21.21
C THR A 84 19.62 -12.65 -21.75
N PRO A 85 20.14 -12.62 -23.00
CA PRO A 85 20.82 -13.77 -23.60
C PRO A 85 22.03 -14.29 -22.80
N GLN A 86 22.64 -13.45 -21.96
CA GLN A 86 23.79 -13.80 -21.12
C GLN A 86 23.43 -14.85 -20.07
N LEU A 87 22.18 -14.85 -19.55
CA LEU A 87 21.66 -15.86 -18.61
C LEU A 87 21.40 -17.22 -19.27
N LYS A 88 21.52 -17.34 -20.60
CA LYS A 88 21.41 -18.62 -21.31
C LYS A 88 22.77 -19.29 -21.53
N LEU A 89 23.87 -18.61 -21.20
CA LEU A 89 25.22 -19.13 -21.45
C LEU A 89 25.58 -20.24 -20.44
N PRO A 90 26.35 -21.28 -20.87
CA PRO A 90 26.87 -22.28 -19.95
C PRO A 90 27.78 -21.61 -18.92
N LYS A 91 27.51 -21.85 -17.62
CA LYS A 91 28.20 -21.21 -16.47
C LYS A 91 27.89 -19.72 -16.26
N ALA A 92 26.77 -19.22 -16.75
CA ALA A 92 26.30 -17.90 -16.35
C ALA A 92 26.18 -17.82 -14.81
N SER A 93 26.75 -16.77 -14.23
CA SER A 93 26.57 -16.39 -12.83
C SER A 93 25.56 -15.25 -12.74
N GLY A 94 24.95 -15.11 -11.57
CA GLY A 94 24.11 -13.97 -11.30
C GLY A 94 23.14 -14.22 -10.17
N VAL A 95 22.58 -13.13 -9.66
CA VAL A 95 21.50 -13.14 -8.68
C VAL A 95 20.26 -12.50 -9.26
N ILE A 96 19.10 -13.11 -9.00
CA ILE A 96 17.82 -12.59 -9.47
C ILE A 96 17.02 -12.07 -8.28
N THR A 97 16.81 -10.77 -8.24
CA THR A 97 16.07 -10.06 -7.21
C THR A 97 14.62 -9.88 -7.65
N VAL A 98 13.69 -10.39 -6.87
CA VAL A 98 12.26 -10.32 -7.16
C VAL A 98 11.58 -9.37 -6.19
N THR A 99 10.91 -8.34 -6.71
CA THR A 99 10.19 -7.30 -5.95
C THR A 99 8.73 -7.19 -6.38
N GLY A 100 7.96 -6.29 -5.77
CA GLY A 100 6.55 -6.06 -6.12
C GLY A 100 5.54 -6.98 -5.43
N ALA A 101 5.98 -7.86 -4.52
CA ALA A 101 5.07 -8.67 -3.73
C ALA A 101 4.18 -7.82 -2.81
N ALA A 102 4.71 -6.71 -2.27
CA ALA A 102 3.96 -5.77 -1.41
C ALA A 102 2.74 -5.17 -2.13
N ASP A 103 2.87 -4.85 -3.42
CA ASP A 103 1.80 -4.27 -4.24
C ASP A 103 0.58 -5.20 -4.35
N LEU A 104 0.76 -6.52 -4.13
CA LEU A 104 -0.32 -7.50 -4.14
C LEU A 104 -1.20 -7.44 -2.88
N GLU A 105 -0.70 -6.88 -1.77
CA GLU A 105 -1.47 -6.73 -0.52
C GLU A 105 -2.48 -5.59 -0.59
N GLU A 106 -2.10 -4.46 -1.22
CA GLU A 106 -2.92 -3.24 -1.27
C GLU A 106 -4.23 -3.43 -2.05
N MET A 107 -4.26 -4.39 -2.98
CA MET A 107 -5.44 -4.71 -3.78
C MET A 107 -6.54 -5.48 -3.01
N MET A 108 -6.28 -5.96 -1.79
CA MET A 108 -7.32 -6.59 -0.95
C MET A 108 -8.36 -5.60 -0.41
N GLY A 109 -8.08 -4.29 -0.42
CA GLY A 109 -9.03 -3.26 0.01
C GLY A 109 -10.22 -3.06 -0.94
N ALA A 110 -10.14 -3.55 -2.17
CA ALA A 110 -11.17 -3.33 -3.20
C ALA A 110 -12.18 -4.50 -3.32
N SER A 111 -11.87 -5.70 -2.82
CA SER A 111 -12.67 -6.91 -3.13
C SER A 111 -13.74 -7.28 -2.09
N HIS A 112 -13.94 -6.48 -1.03
CA HIS A 112 -15.01 -6.70 -0.04
C HIS A 112 -16.27 -5.82 -0.20
N PHE A 113 -16.34 -4.97 -1.24
CA PHE A 113 -17.55 -4.18 -1.56
C PHE A 113 -18.47 -4.81 -2.63
N GLY A 114 -18.18 -6.04 -3.08
CA GLY A 114 -18.85 -6.67 -4.23
C GLY A 114 -19.99 -7.64 -3.91
N LYS A 115 -20.43 -7.82 -2.66
CA LYS A 115 -21.49 -8.80 -2.33
C LYS A 115 -22.92 -8.25 -2.36
N ASP A 116 -23.12 -6.94 -2.49
CA ASP A 116 -24.46 -6.34 -2.57
C ASP A 116 -24.94 -6.05 -4.01
N THR A 117 -24.15 -6.38 -5.04
CA THR A 117 -24.47 -6.05 -6.43
C THR A 117 -25.23 -7.15 -7.18
N LEU A 118 -25.72 -8.20 -6.51
CA LEU A 118 -26.55 -9.25 -7.14
C LEU A 118 -28.07 -9.05 -7.01
N PHE A 119 -28.54 -7.86 -6.61
CA PHE A 119 -29.98 -7.54 -6.54
C PHE A 119 -30.52 -6.68 -7.70
N LEU A 120 -29.70 -6.33 -8.70
CA LEU A 120 -30.07 -5.35 -9.74
C LEU A 120 -30.17 -5.89 -11.17
N THR A 121 -30.71 -7.10 -11.37
CA THR A 121 -31.16 -7.56 -12.71
C THR A 121 -32.67 -7.79 -12.83
N LYS A 122 -33.47 -7.23 -11.92
CA LYS A 122 -34.93 -7.20 -12.03
C LYS A 122 -35.50 -5.85 -11.65
N PHE A 123 -35.31 -4.80 -12.46
CA PHE A 123 -36.22 -3.64 -12.53
C PHE A 123 -35.77 -2.74 -13.69
N LEU A 124 -36.05 -3.14 -14.93
CA LEU A 124 -36.19 -2.19 -16.04
C LEU A 124 -37.68 -1.84 -16.15
N PRO A 125 -38.09 -0.56 -15.99
CA PRO A 125 -39.42 -0.15 -16.40
C PRO A 125 -39.48 -0.12 -17.93
N THR A 126 -40.55 -0.72 -18.45
CA THR A 126 -40.94 -0.75 -19.85
C THR A 126 -41.03 0.66 -20.46
N LEU A 127 -40.29 0.92 -21.54
CA LEU A 127 -40.48 2.09 -22.40
C LEU A 127 -41.73 1.91 -23.29
N PRO A 128 -42.51 2.97 -23.57
CA PRO A 128 -43.65 2.90 -24.48
C PRO A 128 -43.22 2.97 -25.95
N PRO A 129 -44.08 2.56 -26.91
CA PRO A 129 -43.65 2.27 -28.27
C PRO A 129 -43.61 3.54 -29.14
N LEU A 130 -42.58 3.65 -29.99
CA LEU A 130 -42.61 4.50 -31.17
C LEU A 130 -42.70 3.62 -32.43
N SER A 131 -43.51 4.12 -33.35
CA SER A 131 -44.21 3.41 -34.40
C SER A 131 -43.43 3.25 -35.71
N LYS A 132 -43.72 2.13 -36.39
CA LYS A 132 -43.75 1.89 -37.86
C LYS A 132 -42.43 2.02 -38.65
N GLY A 133 -41.95 0.87 -39.13
CA GLY A 133 -41.08 0.74 -40.30
C GLY A 133 -40.64 -0.71 -40.48
N GLY A 134 -41.34 -1.46 -41.33
CA GLY A 134 -41.11 -2.89 -41.50
C GLY A 134 -39.87 -3.22 -42.35
N ALA A 135 -39.15 -4.27 -41.96
CA ALA A 135 -38.52 -5.22 -42.88
C ALA A 135 -38.23 -6.52 -42.12
N ARG A 136 -38.68 -7.62 -42.70
CA ARG A 136 -38.64 -8.99 -42.20
C ARG A 136 -37.40 -9.66 -42.79
N ILE A 137 -36.42 -10.07 -41.99
CA ILE A 137 -35.42 -11.05 -42.40
C ILE A 137 -35.22 -12.08 -41.27
N GLN A 138 -35.22 -13.34 -41.69
CA GLN A 138 -35.30 -14.58 -40.94
C GLN A 138 -34.07 -14.83 -40.06
N SER A 139 -34.30 -15.42 -38.89
CA SER A 139 -33.28 -16.09 -38.08
C SER A 139 -32.96 -17.48 -38.65
N PRO A 140 -31.68 -17.90 -38.63
CA PRO A 140 -31.38 -19.31 -38.65
C PRO A 140 -30.54 -19.72 -37.42
N PHE A 141 -30.71 -20.99 -37.02
CA PHE A 141 -29.94 -21.76 -36.04
C PHE A 141 -30.27 -21.60 -34.54
N LEU A 142 -31.12 -22.52 -34.07
CA LEU A 142 -30.95 -23.17 -32.77
C LEU A 142 -30.12 -24.45 -32.97
N PRO A 143 -29.12 -24.75 -32.12
CA PRO A 143 -28.73 -26.13 -31.87
C PRO A 143 -29.20 -26.57 -30.48
N ASN A 144 -29.99 -27.63 -30.53
CA ASN A 144 -30.14 -28.78 -29.63
C ASN A 144 -30.02 -28.62 -28.10
N ARG A 145 -31.15 -28.90 -27.44
CA ARG A 145 -31.22 -29.48 -26.09
C ARG A 145 -30.55 -30.85 -26.13
N ASP A 146 -29.44 -31.02 -25.40
CA ASP A 146 -28.93 -32.28 -24.83
C ASP A 146 -27.48 -32.06 -24.34
N ALA A 147 -27.29 -31.14 -23.39
CA ALA A 147 -26.08 -31.08 -22.58
C ALA A 147 -26.48 -31.17 -21.10
N PRO A 148 -25.81 -32.01 -20.28
CA PRO A 148 -26.13 -32.13 -18.87
C PRO A 148 -25.94 -30.78 -18.20
N GLU A 149 -26.86 -30.40 -17.31
CA GLU A 149 -26.75 -29.23 -16.44
C GLU A 149 -25.40 -29.28 -15.71
N MET A 150 -24.41 -28.54 -16.21
CA MET A 150 -23.23 -28.21 -15.43
C MET A 150 -23.68 -27.26 -14.34
N THR A 151 -23.74 -27.81 -13.12
CA THR A 151 -23.78 -27.05 -11.89
C THR A 151 -22.70 -25.97 -11.95
N LEU A 152 -23.13 -24.70 -12.00
CA LEU A 152 -22.26 -23.55 -11.82
C LEU A 152 -21.62 -23.65 -10.43
N TRP A 153 -20.40 -24.15 -10.34
CA TRP A 153 -19.52 -23.79 -9.23
C TRP A 153 -19.02 -22.39 -9.56
N GLU A 154 -19.44 -21.43 -8.74
CA GLU A 154 -19.04 -20.04 -8.76
C GLU A 154 -17.50 -19.94 -8.84
N THR A 155 -16.98 -19.37 -9.93
CA THR A 155 -15.59 -18.94 -9.99
C THR A 155 -15.44 -17.69 -9.13
N GLU A 156 -15.17 -17.87 -7.83
CA GLU A 156 -14.67 -16.78 -6.99
C GLU A 156 -13.39 -16.23 -7.63
N GLU A 157 -13.41 -14.97 -8.09
CA GLU A 157 -12.21 -14.28 -8.57
C GLU A 157 -11.21 -14.19 -7.41
N LYS A 158 -10.18 -15.03 -7.43
CA LYS A 158 -9.11 -15.03 -6.43
C LYS A 158 -8.38 -13.69 -6.45
N SER A 159 -8.08 -13.14 -5.26
CA SER A 159 -7.28 -11.92 -5.14
C SER A 159 -5.90 -12.09 -5.80
N PRO A 160 -5.25 -11.02 -6.26
CA PRO A 160 -3.88 -11.09 -6.81
C PRO A 160 -2.90 -11.79 -5.87
N LEU A 161 -3.02 -11.54 -4.56
CA LEU A 161 -2.20 -12.21 -3.54
C LEU A 161 -2.50 -13.72 -3.42
N ASP A 162 -3.78 -14.12 -3.51
CA ASP A 162 -4.14 -15.54 -3.50
C ASP A 162 -3.74 -16.25 -4.80
N LYS A 163 -3.79 -15.54 -5.94
CA LYS A 163 -3.23 -16.02 -7.21
C LYS A 163 -1.72 -16.22 -7.10
N PHE A 164 -0.99 -15.27 -6.51
CA PHE A 164 0.43 -15.39 -6.25
C PHE A 164 0.76 -16.61 -5.40
N PHE A 165 0.10 -16.80 -4.25
CA PHE A 165 0.29 -17.99 -3.43
C PHE A 165 -0.06 -19.29 -4.17
N GLY A 166 -1.12 -19.27 -4.97
CA GLY A 166 -1.50 -20.39 -5.84
C GLY A 166 -0.42 -20.70 -6.87
N TYR A 167 0.18 -19.67 -7.49
CA TYR A 167 1.27 -19.84 -8.44
C TYR A 167 2.54 -20.36 -7.80
N LEU A 168 2.85 -19.97 -6.56
CA LEU A 168 4.01 -20.46 -5.84
C LEU A 168 3.91 -21.96 -5.53
N GLN A 169 2.70 -22.48 -5.33
CA GLN A 169 2.48 -23.89 -5.10
C GLN A 169 2.91 -24.71 -6.34
N TRP A 170 3.72 -25.76 -6.16
CA TRP A 170 4.25 -26.61 -7.24
C TRP A 170 5.28 -25.95 -8.18
N THR A 171 5.89 -24.82 -7.79
CA THR A 171 6.88 -24.11 -8.62
C THR A 171 8.25 -24.75 -8.67
N ARG A 172 8.58 -25.64 -7.72
CA ARG A 172 9.94 -26.17 -7.57
C ARG A 172 10.50 -26.75 -8.87
N GLU A 173 9.72 -27.57 -9.57
CA GLU A 173 10.13 -28.19 -10.84
C GLU A 173 10.23 -27.15 -11.96
N GLY A 174 9.31 -26.20 -12.02
CA GLY A 174 9.33 -25.11 -13.01
C GLY A 174 10.53 -24.18 -12.84
N LEU A 175 11.04 -24.04 -11.61
CA LEU A 175 12.17 -23.17 -11.31
C LEU A 175 13.53 -23.82 -11.54
N ARG A 176 13.62 -25.15 -11.69
CA ARG A 176 14.90 -25.86 -11.95
C ARG A 176 15.60 -25.43 -13.23
N ALA A 177 14.86 -24.87 -14.18
CA ALA A 177 15.43 -24.30 -15.39
C ALA A 177 16.29 -23.04 -15.12
N PHE A 178 16.22 -22.47 -13.91
CA PHE A 178 16.92 -21.27 -13.50
C PHE A 178 17.91 -21.61 -12.36
N PRO A 179 19.13 -22.07 -12.68
CA PRO A 179 20.13 -22.45 -11.68
C PRO A 179 20.82 -21.23 -11.05
N TYR A 180 20.02 -20.32 -10.49
CA TYR A 180 20.45 -19.05 -9.91
C TYR A 180 19.94 -18.90 -8.48
N PRO A 181 20.66 -18.15 -7.62
CA PRO A 181 20.07 -17.58 -6.43
C PRO A 181 18.94 -16.60 -6.81
N ILE A 182 17.76 -16.85 -6.24
CA ILE A 182 16.57 -16.02 -6.40
C ILE A 182 16.25 -15.42 -5.03
N VAL A 183 16.32 -14.11 -4.91
CA VAL A 183 15.98 -13.37 -3.68
C VAL A 183 14.59 -12.77 -3.83
N LEU A 184 13.61 -13.40 -3.20
CA LEU A 184 12.22 -12.94 -3.17
C LEU A 184 12.01 -11.98 -2.00
N TRP A 185 11.79 -10.69 -2.32
CA TRP A 185 11.47 -9.66 -1.34
C TRP A 185 9.96 -9.61 -1.06
N VAL A 186 9.61 -9.77 0.21
CA VAL A 186 8.21 -9.79 0.70
C VAL A 186 8.07 -8.93 1.94
N THR A 187 6.84 -8.52 2.25
CA THR A 187 6.53 -7.88 3.54
C THR A 187 6.51 -8.94 4.66
N PRO A 188 6.68 -8.54 5.93
CA PRO A 188 6.49 -9.43 7.08
C PRO A 188 5.11 -10.13 7.08
N LYS A 189 4.07 -9.45 6.59
CA LYS A 189 2.71 -9.98 6.46
C LYS A 189 2.63 -11.09 5.41
N ILE A 190 3.15 -10.88 4.19
CA ILE A 190 3.23 -11.93 3.19
C ILE A 190 4.06 -13.10 3.71
N LEU A 191 5.19 -12.83 4.35
CA LEU A 191 6.08 -13.88 4.86
C LEU A 191 5.36 -14.83 5.83
N THR A 192 4.55 -14.29 6.75
CA THR A 192 3.79 -15.11 7.70
C THR A 192 2.75 -15.98 6.99
N ARG A 193 2.04 -15.42 5.99
CA ARG A 193 1.04 -16.15 5.19
C ARG A 193 1.64 -17.20 4.26
N LEU A 194 2.85 -16.97 3.73
CA LEU A 194 3.49 -17.79 2.70
C LEU A 194 3.72 -19.23 3.17
N SER A 195 4.02 -19.44 4.46
CA SER A 195 4.15 -20.78 5.06
C SER A 195 2.84 -21.59 5.07
N MET A 196 1.70 -20.91 5.19
CA MET A 196 0.37 -21.52 5.27
C MET A 196 -0.27 -21.67 3.89
N ALA A 197 -0.13 -20.66 3.03
CA ALA A 197 -0.78 -20.58 1.73
C ALA A 197 0.00 -21.32 0.63
N SER A 198 1.31 -21.46 0.77
CA SER A 198 2.19 -22.13 -0.21
C SER A 198 3.21 -23.04 0.49
N PRO A 199 2.78 -24.09 1.21
CA PRO A 199 3.65 -24.91 2.06
C PRO A 199 4.71 -25.68 1.26
N ASP A 200 4.42 -26.05 0.00
CA ASP A 200 5.42 -26.69 -0.87
C ASP A 200 6.56 -25.72 -1.15
N PHE A 201 6.26 -24.51 -1.64
CA PHE A 201 7.23 -23.45 -1.87
C PHE A 201 8.04 -23.11 -0.62
N TRP A 202 7.38 -23.01 0.53
CA TRP A 202 8.04 -22.78 1.80
C TRP A 202 9.05 -23.89 2.11
N SER A 203 8.73 -25.15 1.87
CA SER A 203 9.52 -26.31 2.33
C SER A 203 10.94 -26.41 1.75
N TRP A 204 11.20 -25.84 0.57
CA TRP A 204 12.50 -25.96 -0.12
C TRP A 204 13.28 -24.65 -0.23
N ARG A 205 12.82 -23.57 0.43
CA ARG A 205 13.59 -22.33 0.58
C ARG A 205 14.91 -22.62 1.32
N SER A 206 15.98 -21.99 0.87
CA SER A 206 17.33 -22.16 1.43
C SER A 206 17.61 -21.22 2.61
N GLY A 207 16.87 -20.10 2.72
CA GLY A 207 17.03 -19.16 3.82
C GLY A 207 15.89 -18.14 3.91
N VAL A 208 15.69 -17.60 5.12
CA VAL A 208 14.81 -16.45 5.37
C VAL A 208 15.60 -15.39 6.11
N PHE A 209 15.72 -14.21 5.51
CA PHE A 209 16.48 -13.08 6.02
C PHE A 209 15.49 -11.99 6.39
N ARG A 210 15.55 -11.50 7.63
CA ARG A 210 14.61 -10.51 8.15
C ARG A 210 15.34 -9.21 8.35
N PHE A 211 14.80 -8.16 7.76
CA PHE A 211 15.32 -6.82 7.88
C PHE A 211 14.26 -5.96 8.55
N VAL A 212 14.65 -5.29 9.61
CA VAL A 212 13.83 -4.29 10.27
C VAL A 212 14.32 -2.95 9.75
N SER A 213 13.44 -2.14 9.16
CA SER A 213 13.84 -0.81 8.72
C SER A 213 14.37 -0.05 9.94
N PRO A 214 15.66 0.37 9.95
CA PRO A 214 16.15 1.21 11.01
C PRO A 214 15.34 2.49 10.93
N VAL A 215 14.81 2.88 12.08
CA VAL A 215 14.11 4.14 12.29
C VAL A 215 15.04 5.24 11.77
N ARG A 216 14.74 5.79 10.59
CA ARG A 216 15.55 6.89 10.06
C ARG A 216 14.99 8.20 10.55
N GLU A 217 15.77 8.83 11.43
CA GLU A 217 15.82 10.29 11.53
C GLU A 217 16.05 10.86 10.12
N GLU A 218 14.99 11.33 9.47
CA GLU A 218 15.10 12.15 8.26
C GLU A 218 15.92 13.39 8.60
N THR A 219 17.18 13.40 8.19
CA THR A 219 18.08 14.52 8.48
C THR A 219 17.91 15.63 7.45
N THR A 220 16.98 16.54 7.75
CA THR A 220 17.15 18.01 7.66
C THR A 220 15.99 18.58 8.47
N VAL A 221 16.14 18.85 9.77
CA VAL A 221 16.93 19.97 10.33
C VAL A 221 17.66 19.52 11.61
N LYS A 222 18.92 19.95 11.73
CA LYS A 222 19.80 19.73 12.88
C LYS A 222 19.15 20.14 14.20
N SER A 223 19.02 19.14 15.08
CA SER A 223 19.22 19.16 16.53
C SER A 223 18.74 20.39 17.30
N ILE A 224 17.76 20.17 18.19
CA ILE A 224 17.78 20.82 19.50
C ILE A 224 18.03 19.72 20.53
N ASP A 225 19.25 19.72 21.07
CA ASP A 225 19.67 18.90 22.19
C ASP A 225 19.00 19.45 23.46
N THR A 226 18.00 18.73 23.99
CA THR A 226 17.58 18.90 25.38
C THR A 226 18.02 17.69 26.19
N ARG A 227 18.99 17.94 27.08
CA ARG A 227 19.52 16.96 28.03
C ARG A 227 18.39 16.39 28.90
N ASP A 228 18.38 15.06 28.97
CA ASP A 228 17.53 14.17 29.77
C ASP A 228 16.07 13.99 29.31
N GLY A 229 15.83 12.92 28.52
CA GLY A 229 14.60 12.14 28.60
C GLY A 229 13.87 11.84 27.28
N GLY A 230 14.40 10.90 26.48
CA GLY A 230 13.63 10.05 25.56
C GLY A 230 13.18 10.66 24.22
N ILE A 231 13.80 10.21 23.12
CA ILE A 231 13.36 10.49 21.74
C ILE A 231 12.19 9.54 21.42
N ILE A 232 11.02 10.09 21.07
CA ILE A 232 9.92 9.29 20.51
C ILE A 232 10.01 9.42 18.99
N SER A 233 10.31 8.31 18.32
CA SER A 233 10.42 8.25 16.88
C SER A 233 9.06 8.27 16.17
N TYR A 234 9.01 8.88 14.99
CA TYR A 234 7.84 9.02 14.13
C TYR A 234 7.11 7.71 13.79
N GLU A 235 7.82 6.57 13.83
CA GLU A 235 7.27 5.23 13.55
C GLU A 235 6.51 4.63 14.74
N LYS A 236 6.87 4.98 15.98
CA LYS A 236 6.19 4.51 17.20
C LYS A 236 4.89 5.25 17.50
N LEU A 237 4.70 6.43 16.92
CA LEU A 237 3.55 7.32 17.20
C LEU A 237 2.19 6.76 16.70
N SER A 238 2.18 5.66 15.95
CA SER A 238 0.97 5.05 15.34
C SER A 238 0.13 4.24 16.31
N ASP A 239 0.79 3.72 17.34
CA ASP A 239 0.21 2.81 18.32
C ASP A 239 0.20 3.42 19.72
N LEU A 240 0.61 4.68 19.87
CA LEU A 240 0.58 5.35 21.17
C LEU A 240 -0.86 5.70 21.56
N PRO A 241 -1.22 5.45 22.83
CA PRO A 241 -2.52 5.84 23.33
C PRO A 241 -2.62 7.37 23.38
N LEU A 242 -3.86 7.88 23.31
CA LEU A 242 -4.16 9.32 23.17
C LEU A 242 -3.54 10.16 24.29
N ASP A 243 -3.52 9.65 25.52
CA ASP A 243 -2.93 10.28 26.69
C ASP A 243 -1.41 10.49 26.53
N GLU A 244 -0.69 9.51 25.98
CA GLU A 244 0.73 9.61 25.73
C GLU A 244 1.06 10.60 24.60
N LEU A 245 0.21 10.68 23.56
CA LEU A 245 0.33 11.69 22.51
C LEU A 245 0.14 13.11 23.06
N LEU A 246 -0.87 13.31 23.92
CA LEU A 246 -1.14 14.58 24.56
C LEU A 246 -0.03 14.98 25.54
N GLU A 247 0.55 14.01 26.27
CA GLU A 247 1.67 14.28 27.16
C GLU A 247 2.90 14.78 26.37
N GLN A 248 3.21 14.17 25.24
CA GLN A 248 4.30 14.62 24.37
C GLN A 248 4.09 16.04 23.83
N ILE A 249 2.88 16.36 23.36
CA ILE A 249 2.53 17.71 22.92
C ILE A 249 2.76 18.71 24.05
N ASN A 250 2.25 18.41 25.24
CA ASN A 250 2.41 19.29 26.41
C ASN A 250 3.89 19.49 26.78
N GLN A 251 4.71 18.44 26.69
CA GLN A 251 6.15 18.53 26.94
C GLN A 251 6.84 19.42 25.90
N ILE A 252 6.56 19.21 24.61
CA ILE A 252 7.15 19.98 23.50
C ILE A 252 6.72 21.45 23.58
N GLU A 253 5.42 21.73 23.72
CA GLU A 253 4.90 23.09 23.85
C GLU A 253 5.48 23.83 25.06
N LYS A 254 5.76 23.12 26.16
CA LYS A 254 6.36 23.69 27.37
C LYS A 254 7.85 24.01 27.19
N ILE A 255 8.56 23.21 26.41
CA ILE A 255 9.98 23.46 26.05
C ILE A 255 10.06 24.62 25.05
N GLU A 256 9.19 24.59 24.05
CA GLU A 256 9.11 25.55 22.96
C GLU A 256 8.25 26.78 23.35
N LYS A 257 8.70 27.54 24.35
CA LYS A 257 7.99 28.75 24.88
C LYS A 257 7.75 29.88 23.86
N SER A 258 8.22 29.77 22.63
CA SER A 258 8.09 30.81 21.60
C SER A 258 7.99 30.20 20.21
N GLN A 259 6.76 30.11 19.70
CA GLN A 259 6.46 30.11 18.26
C GLN A 259 7.37 29.17 17.43
N ALA A 260 7.48 27.92 17.85
CA ALA A 260 8.33 26.96 17.18
C ALA A 260 7.62 26.28 16.00
N ILE A 261 8.32 26.37 14.88
CA ILE A 261 8.04 25.79 13.58
C ILE A 261 8.60 24.36 13.63
N SER A 262 7.90 23.43 14.30
CA SER A 262 8.38 22.06 14.58
C SER A 262 7.61 21.00 13.78
N PRO A 263 8.26 20.25 12.86
CA PRO A 263 7.65 19.13 12.12
C PRO A 263 7.08 18.03 13.02
N LEU A 264 7.71 17.79 14.17
CA LEU A 264 7.26 16.77 15.13
C LEU A 264 5.92 17.17 15.74
N LEU A 265 5.80 18.43 16.16
CA LEU A 265 4.57 18.97 16.73
C LEU A 265 3.42 18.92 15.70
N ALA A 266 3.71 19.19 14.43
CA ALA A 266 2.73 19.07 13.35
C ALA A 266 2.21 17.62 13.20
N THR A 267 3.11 16.64 13.29
CA THR A 267 2.76 15.23 13.21
C THR A 267 1.97 14.77 14.43
N LEU A 268 2.36 15.22 15.63
CA LEU A 268 1.65 14.92 16.87
C LEU A 268 0.22 15.46 16.85
N TYR A 269 0.04 16.70 16.37
CA TYR A 269 -1.29 17.27 16.20
C TYR A 269 -2.14 16.46 15.22
N ASP A 270 -1.61 16.04 14.07
CA ASP A 270 -2.36 15.19 13.12
C ASP A 270 -2.81 13.88 13.78
N ARG A 271 -1.92 13.24 14.53
CA ARG A 271 -2.18 11.95 15.18
C ARG A 271 -3.18 12.06 16.33
N VAL A 272 -3.12 13.12 17.13
CA VAL A 272 -4.15 13.39 18.14
C VAL A 272 -5.50 13.64 17.48
N GLY A 273 -5.52 14.39 16.37
CA GLY A 273 -6.70 14.54 15.52
C GLY A 273 -7.28 13.17 15.14
N GLN A 274 -6.44 12.29 14.58
CA GLN A 274 -6.83 10.94 14.20
C GLN A 274 -7.32 10.10 15.38
N ALA A 275 -6.65 10.14 16.53
CA ALA A 275 -7.04 9.39 17.72
C ALA A 275 -8.45 9.77 18.21
N TYR A 276 -8.76 11.08 18.26
CA TYR A 276 -10.11 11.54 18.57
C TYR A 276 -11.14 11.10 17.51
N THR A 277 -10.81 11.15 16.21
CA THR A 277 -11.74 10.64 15.18
C THR A 277 -12.05 9.17 15.37
N ASN A 278 -11.03 8.35 15.69
CA ASN A 278 -11.22 6.93 15.92
C ASN A 278 -12.12 6.67 17.13
N GLN A 279 -11.98 7.43 18.23
CA GLN A 279 -12.87 7.31 19.38
C GLN A 279 -14.33 7.63 19.00
N VAL A 280 -14.54 8.69 18.23
CA VAL A 280 -15.86 9.15 17.76
C VAL A 280 -16.51 8.16 16.81
N ILE A 281 -15.78 7.63 15.83
CA ILE A 281 -16.29 6.71 14.81
C ILE A 281 -16.56 5.32 15.40
N LEU A 282 -15.68 4.84 16.29
CA LEU A 282 -15.85 3.53 16.95
C LEU A 282 -16.89 3.55 18.08
N GLY A 283 -17.49 4.70 18.38
CA GLY A 283 -18.49 4.85 19.45
C GLY A 283 -17.91 4.64 20.85
N LYS A 284 -16.60 4.84 21.02
CA LYS A 284 -15.89 4.71 22.30
C LYS A 284 -15.85 6.02 23.09
N SER A 285 -16.36 7.11 22.51
CA SER A 285 -16.38 8.44 23.09
C SER A 285 -17.16 8.54 24.39
N GLU A 286 -16.56 9.11 25.42
CA GLU A 286 -17.27 9.48 26.65
C GLU A 286 -18.01 10.82 26.46
N ASN A 287 -17.36 11.77 25.76
CA ASN A 287 -17.97 13.06 25.40
C ASN A 287 -17.77 13.33 23.91
N ARG A 288 -18.65 12.73 23.10
CA ARG A 288 -18.58 12.78 21.63
C ARG A 288 -18.50 14.21 21.06
N GLN A 289 -19.23 15.17 21.62
CA GLN A 289 -19.23 16.54 21.10
C GLN A 289 -17.87 17.23 21.34
N TRP A 290 -17.31 17.07 22.53
CA TRP A 290 -15.99 17.61 22.85
C TRP A 290 -14.88 16.93 22.03
N GLU A 291 -14.91 15.60 21.90
CA GLU A 291 -13.91 14.87 21.11
C GLU A 291 -13.98 15.22 19.62
N ILE A 292 -15.16 15.52 19.08
CA ILE A 292 -15.33 16.07 17.73
C ILE A 292 -14.63 17.42 17.59
N GLU A 293 -14.83 18.31 18.56
CA GLU A 293 -14.21 19.64 18.55
C GLU A 293 -12.69 19.53 18.64
N GLN A 294 -12.18 18.62 19.49
CA GLN A 294 -10.75 18.34 19.59
C GLN A 294 -10.17 17.77 18.30
N ALA A 295 -10.83 16.78 17.68
CA ALA A 295 -10.36 16.22 16.41
C ALA A 295 -10.15 17.31 15.34
N ILE A 296 -11.14 18.19 15.19
CA ILE A 296 -11.08 19.30 14.23
C ILE A 296 -9.97 20.29 14.59
N GLU A 297 -9.89 20.69 15.87
CA GLU A 297 -8.88 21.64 16.36
C GLU A 297 -7.46 21.13 16.10
N TYR A 298 -7.19 19.87 16.43
CA TYR A 298 -5.88 19.27 16.27
C TYR A 298 -5.48 19.09 14.80
N PHE A 299 -6.39 18.67 13.92
CA PHE A 299 -6.11 18.67 12.48
C PHE A 299 -5.83 20.08 11.94
N GLN A 300 -6.57 21.11 12.39
CA GLN A 300 -6.33 22.49 11.97
C GLN A 300 -4.97 23.02 12.44
N LYS A 301 -4.55 22.68 13.67
CA LYS A 301 -3.21 22.99 14.18
C LYS A 301 -2.13 22.31 13.33
N ALA A 302 -2.31 21.03 13.00
CA ALA A 302 -1.41 20.28 12.13
C ALA A 302 -1.28 20.94 10.75
N ILE A 303 -2.41 21.19 10.07
CA ILE A 303 -2.44 21.80 8.73
C ILE A 303 -1.79 23.19 8.73
N THR A 304 -2.06 24.00 9.75
CA THR A 304 -1.46 25.34 9.89
C THR A 304 0.06 25.23 10.00
N LEU A 305 0.54 24.31 10.83
CA LEU A 305 1.97 24.15 11.06
C LEU A 305 2.68 23.53 9.85
N GLN A 306 2.08 22.51 9.22
CA GLN A 306 2.56 21.93 7.96
C GLN A 306 2.62 22.96 6.83
N THR A 307 1.65 23.89 6.77
CA THR A 307 1.67 24.99 5.82
C THR A 307 2.86 25.92 6.07
N ASN A 308 3.06 26.32 7.33
CA ASN A 308 4.18 27.19 7.72
C ASN A 308 5.55 26.53 7.47
N LEU A 309 5.61 25.19 7.61
CA LEU A 309 6.80 24.37 7.40
C LEU A 309 7.00 23.91 5.95
N ASN A 310 6.05 24.17 5.06
CA ASN A 310 6.03 23.64 3.70
C ASN A 310 6.08 22.09 3.62
N LEU A 311 5.48 21.40 4.59
CA LEU A 311 5.31 19.94 4.63
C LEU A 311 4.09 19.52 3.81
N LYS A 312 4.22 19.61 2.49
CA LYS A 312 3.10 19.44 1.56
C LYS A 312 2.49 18.04 1.57
N ALA A 313 3.31 16.98 1.67
CA ALA A 313 2.82 15.60 1.73
C ALA A 313 2.02 15.33 3.03
N ASP A 314 2.54 15.79 4.18
CA ASP A 314 1.82 15.67 5.45
C ASP A 314 0.50 16.46 5.43
N ARG A 315 0.51 17.64 4.81
CA ARG A 315 -0.70 18.45 4.62
C ARG A 315 -1.75 17.75 3.77
N VAL A 316 -1.36 17.07 2.68
CA VAL A 316 -2.28 16.24 1.88
C VAL A 316 -2.96 15.19 2.77
N ASN A 317 -2.18 14.50 3.60
CA ASN A 317 -2.70 13.48 4.51
C ASN A 317 -3.66 14.06 5.57
N SER A 318 -3.29 15.14 6.24
CA SER A 318 -4.13 15.79 7.25
C SER A 318 -5.42 16.34 6.68
N LEU A 319 -5.37 17.00 5.51
CA LEU A 319 -6.56 17.49 4.79
C LEU A 319 -7.49 16.33 4.41
N ARG A 320 -6.94 15.24 3.88
CA ARG A 320 -7.74 14.06 3.51
C ARG A 320 -8.38 13.40 4.73
N ARG A 321 -7.66 13.27 5.85
CA ARG A 321 -8.19 12.72 7.12
C ARG A 321 -9.31 13.59 7.68
N LEU A 322 -9.11 14.91 7.72
CA LEU A 322 -10.13 15.85 8.15
C LEU A 322 -11.37 15.80 7.24
N GLY A 323 -11.17 15.74 5.92
CA GLY A 323 -12.26 15.57 4.96
C GLY A 323 -13.05 14.27 5.18
N ASN A 324 -12.37 13.15 5.38
CA ASN A 324 -13.01 11.87 5.71
C ASN A 324 -13.82 11.97 7.02
N PHE A 325 -13.30 12.67 8.03
CA PHE A 325 -14.01 12.85 9.30
C PHE A 325 -15.30 13.67 9.13
N TYR A 326 -15.29 14.71 8.28
CA TYR A 326 -16.51 15.42 7.90
C TYR A 326 -17.48 14.54 7.11
N TYR A 327 -16.96 13.71 6.19
CA TYR A 327 -17.76 12.75 5.42
C TYR A 327 -18.49 11.75 6.33
N ASP A 328 -17.79 11.14 7.28
CA ASP A 328 -18.36 10.16 8.23
C ASP A 328 -19.46 10.77 9.11
N ARG A 329 -19.47 12.09 9.24
CA ARG A 329 -20.49 12.86 9.98
C ARG A 329 -21.61 13.39 9.10
N GLY A 330 -21.62 13.07 7.80
CA GLY A 330 -22.61 13.54 6.83
C GLY A 330 -22.44 15.00 6.40
N GLN A 331 -21.29 15.62 6.72
CA GLN A 331 -20.93 17.00 6.39
C GLN A 331 -20.16 17.03 5.07
N TYR A 332 -20.84 16.62 4.00
CA TYR A 332 -20.20 16.32 2.72
C TYR A 332 -19.67 17.54 1.97
N LYS A 333 -20.23 18.73 2.19
CA LYS A 333 -19.75 19.98 1.58
C LYS A 333 -18.39 20.38 2.14
N GLU A 334 -18.23 20.22 3.45
CA GLU A 334 -16.97 20.43 4.15
C GLU A 334 -15.94 19.39 3.72
N ALA A 335 -16.34 18.11 3.65
CA ALA A 335 -15.47 17.03 3.16
C ALA A 335 -14.92 17.31 1.76
N GLU A 336 -15.80 17.71 0.83
CA GLU A 336 -15.43 18.07 -0.54
C GLU A 336 -14.35 19.15 -0.60
N LEU A 337 -14.48 20.20 0.23
CA LEU A 337 -13.52 21.31 0.26
C LEU A 337 -12.12 20.82 0.61
N PHE A 338 -11.99 20.02 1.68
CA PHE A 338 -10.70 19.49 2.11
C PHE A 338 -10.12 18.46 1.13
N HIS A 339 -10.95 17.61 0.52
CA HIS A 339 -10.49 16.66 -0.50
C HIS A 339 -9.97 17.37 -1.75
N LYS A 340 -10.65 18.42 -2.23
CA LYS A 340 -10.19 19.22 -3.38
C LYS A 340 -8.86 19.91 -3.11
N GLU A 341 -8.71 20.49 -1.92
CA GLU A 341 -7.45 21.11 -1.50
C GLU A 341 -6.30 20.08 -1.46
N ALA A 342 -6.56 18.89 -0.90
CA ALA A 342 -5.59 17.80 -0.88
C ALA A 342 -5.15 17.35 -2.29
N ILE A 343 -6.10 17.22 -3.23
CA ILE A 343 -5.81 16.90 -4.65
C ILE A 343 -4.93 17.96 -5.30
N GLU A 344 -5.24 19.24 -5.10
CA GLU A 344 -4.46 20.33 -5.68
C GLU A 344 -3.01 20.31 -5.20
N ILE A 345 -2.80 20.13 -3.90
CA ILE A 345 -1.46 20.06 -3.32
C ILE A 345 -0.72 18.80 -3.80
N ALA A 346 -1.39 17.64 -3.83
CA ALA A 346 -0.81 16.38 -4.30
C ALA A 346 -0.30 16.50 -5.74
N ARG A 347 -1.09 17.11 -6.63
CA ARG A 347 -0.68 17.42 -8.01
C ARG A 347 0.54 18.33 -8.07
N GLN A 348 0.59 19.36 -7.23
CA GLN A 348 1.72 20.30 -7.21
C GLN A 348 3.04 19.63 -6.82
N ILE A 349 3.01 18.57 -6.01
CA ILE A 349 4.20 17.85 -5.55
C ILE A 349 4.46 16.53 -6.30
N GLY A 350 3.58 16.12 -7.21
CA GLY A 350 3.67 14.83 -7.90
C GLY A 350 3.39 13.63 -7.00
N ASP A 351 2.61 13.81 -5.93
CA ASP A 351 2.19 12.72 -5.03
C ASP A 351 0.99 11.98 -5.64
N ILE A 352 1.32 10.99 -6.47
CA ILE A 352 0.37 10.15 -7.20
C ILE A 352 -0.58 9.42 -6.24
N SER A 353 -0.04 8.85 -5.16
CA SER A 353 -0.82 8.10 -4.18
C SER A 353 -1.77 9.00 -3.39
N GLY A 354 -1.29 10.17 -2.96
CA GLY A 354 -2.09 11.18 -2.26
C GLY A 354 -3.19 11.77 -3.15
N GLU A 355 -2.92 11.98 -4.44
CA GLU A 355 -3.91 12.44 -5.42
C GLU A 355 -5.00 11.39 -5.61
N ALA A 356 -4.64 10.14 -5.91
CA ALA A 356 -5.59 9.06 -6.15
C ALA A 356 -6.47 8.82 -4.91
N ALA A 357 -5.88 8.75 -3.71
CA ALA A 357 -6.62 8.56 -2.47
C ALA A 357 -7.62 9.70 -2.20
N SER A 358 -7.22 10.95 -2.49
CA SER A 358 -8.10 12.11 -2.30
C SER A 358 -9.22 12.17 -3.34
N LEU A 359 -8.96 11.75 -4.59
CA LEU A 359 -9.97 11.62 -5.65
C LEU A 359 -11.02 10.56 -5.33
N VAL A 360 -10.62 9.42 -4.75
CA VAL A 360 -11.55 8.39 -4.28
C VAL A 360 -12.45 8.93 -3.16
N SER A 361 -11.87 9.60 -2.16
CA SER A 361 -12.64 10.25 -1.08
C SER A 361 -13.61 11.32 -1.60
N LEU A 362 -13.23 12.07 -2.62
CA LEU A 362 -14.10 13.04 -3.28
C LEU A 362 -15.27 12.36 -4.02
N GLY A 363 -14.99 11.27 -4.75
CA GLY A 363 -16.03 10.47 -5.41
C GLY A 363 -17.07 9.93 -4.43
N ASN A 364 -16.62 9.43 -3.27
CA ASN A 364 -17.51 8.99 -2.19
C ASN A 364 -18.40 10.14 -1.70
N SER A 365 -17.83 11.34 -1.52
CA SER A 365 -18.58 12.52 -1.08
C SER A 365 -19.69 12.90 -2.06
N TYR A 366 -19.43 12.86 -3.38
CA TYR A 366 -20.45 13.10 -4.41
C TYR A 366 -21.53 12.03 -4.49
N GLN A 367 -21.17 10.77 -4.21
CA GLN A 367 -22.15 9.69 -4.17
C GLN A 367 -23.15 9.86 -3.03
N GLN A 368 -22.70 10.30 -1.86
CA GLN A 368 -23.55 10.45 -0.68
C GLN A 368 -24.29 11.80 -0.62
N HIS A 369 -23.75 12.85 -1.24
CA HIS A 369 -24.35 14.18 -1.24
C HIS A 369 -24.70 14.67 -2.64
N VAL A 370 -26.00 14.77 -2.88
CA VAL A 370 -26.53 15.27 -4.15
C VAL A 370 -26.45 16.81 -4.18
N LEU A 371 -25.45 17.38 -4.84
CA LEU A 371 -25.43 18.79 -5.27
C LEU A 371 -26.24 18.95 -6.56
N GLY A 372 -27.50 19.39 -6.48
CA GLY A 372 -28.33 19.58 -7.68
C GLY A 372 -29.08 18.31 -8.11
N ASN A 373 -29.09 17.95 -9.40
CA ASN A 373 -29.77 16.73 -9.85
C ASN A 373 -28.90 15.49 -9.56
N ARG A 374 -29.54 14.37 -9.22
CA ARG A 374 -28.87 13.08 -8.97
C ARG A 374 -27.98 12.64 -10.13
N ALA A 375 -28.34 12.96 -11.37
CA ALA A 375 -27.55 12.64 -12.55
C ALA A 375 -26.18 13.35 -12.57
N GLU A 376 -26.15 14.67 -12.31
CA GLU A 376 -24.92 15.47 -12.34
C GLU A 376 -23.92 15.05 -11.25
N ASN A 377 -24.40 14.65 -10.07
CA ASN A 377 -23.52 14.14 -9.00
C ASN A 377 -22.94 12.78 -9.30
N LEU A 378 -23.70 11.90 -9.96
CA LEU A 378 -23.20 10.62 -10.40
C LEU A 378 -22.12 10.81 -11.47
N GLU A 379 -22.28 11.78 -12.37
CA GLU A 379 -21.24 12.15 -13.34
C GLU A 379 -19.97 12.66 -12.64
N LEU A 380 -20.11 13.52 -11.62
CA LEU A 380 -18.97 14.00 -10.83
C LEU A 380 -18.27 12.87 -10.06
N ALA A 381 -19.02 11.94 -9.47
CA ALA A 381 -18.47 10.78 -8.78
C ALA A 381 -17.72 9.86 -9.76
N ILE A 382 -18.32 9.55 -10.91
CA ILE A 382 -17.69 8.74 -11.97
C ILE A 382 -16.41 9.43 -12.46
N ALA A 383 -16.44 10.74 -12.69
CA ALA A 383 -15.26 11.49 -13.10
C ALA A 383 -14.16 11.46 -12.04
N ALA A 384 -14.49 11.59 -10.75
CA ALA A 384 -13.53 11.51 -9.66
C ALA A 384 -12.87 10.12 -9.57
N TYR A 385 -13.66 9.04 -9.62
CA TYR A 385 -13.13 7.68 -9.64
C TYR A 385 -12.31 7.37 -10.89
N HIS A 386 -12.76 7.86 -12.05
CA HIS A 386 -12.02 7.70 -13.30
C HIS A 386 -10.66 8.42 -13.23
N ASN A 387 -10.63 9.65 -12.72
CA ASN A 387 -9.37 10.36 -12.52
C ASN A 387 -8.45 9.65 -11.53
N ALA A 388 -8.99 9.07 -10.46
CA ALA A 388 -8.18 8.27 -9.54
C ALA A 388 -7.52 7.08 -10.24
N LEU A 389 -8.25 6.41 -11.13
CA LEU A 389 -7.73 5.29 -11.93
C LEU A 389 -6.73 5.72 -13.02
N LEU A 390 -6.82 6.95 -13.54
CA LEU A 390 -5.89 7.47 -14.54
C LEU A 390 -4.56 7.93 -13.96
N VAL A 391 -4.55 8.25 -12.66
CA VAL A 391 -3.36 8.73 -11.95
C VAL A 391 -2.51 7.54 -11.45
N LEU A 392 -3.14 6.40 -11.15
CA LEU A 392 -2.50 5.11 -10.84
C LEU A 392 -1.99 4.40 -12.10
#